data_AF-A0A5N6RBH3-F1
#
_entry.id   AF-A0A5N6RBH3-F1
#
_cell.length_a   1.000
_cell.length_b   1.000
_cell.length_c   1.000
_cell.angle_alpha   90.00
_cell.angle_beta   90.00
_cell.angle_gamma   90.00
#
_symmetry.space_group_name_H-M   'P 1'
#
loop_
_entity.id
_entity.type
_entity.pdbx_description
1 polymer ?
#
loop_
_entity_poly.entity_id
_entity_poly.type
_entity_poly.pdbx_seq_one_letter_code
_entity_poly.pdbx_strand_id
1 'polypeptide(L)'
;MKNRGWTMLLCLLLSIVSSSSSSSGGGEQSLTANGKVLELDESNFDLAISTFDFILVDFYAPWCGHCKRLSPQLDEAAPILANLKKPIVIAKVNADKFTSLARKYDIDAFPTLMIFMHGAPEEYYGPRKADLLARYLKKFVAPDVSVLDSDSAISDFIETAGTYFPIYLGFGLNESMISKLAIKYKKKAWFSVAKDFSEDTMVLYDFDKVPALVSLHPTYHEQSIFYGPFEEEFLEDFIKQSLFPLAMPINIDSLKTLKDDDRKIALTIVEDETDEKSNKIIKLLKAAASANRDLVFGYVGVKQWEDFADTFGANRKTTLPKMVIWDGDEEYFSVIGSESIDDEDQATQISRFLEGYREGRTIKKRIGGPSFIGFINSLIGMRTVFMIVFVVAVVMLIQTINKEEPLRVGTRDRADHASGSDSEAESLVHRSGDKED
;
A
#
# COMPACT_ATOMS: atom_id res chain seq x y z
N MET A 1 29.19 84.03 -2.44
CA MET A 1 27.92 84.45 -1.79
C MET A 1 27.65 83.46 -0.65
N LYS A 2 27.63 83.90 0.62
CA LYS A 2 26.41 84.17 1.44
C LYS A 2 25.35 83.04 1.44
N ASN A 3 24.72 82.64 2.55
CA ASN A 3 25.05 82.53 3.99
C ASN A 3 23.84 81.89 4.71
N ARG A 4 24.03 81.13 5.80
CA ARG A 4 23.01 80.79 6.85
C ARG A 4 21.77 79.96 6.40
N GLY A 5 21.10 79.17 7.24
CA GLY A 5 21.35 78.77 8.64
C GLY A 5 20.37 79.36 9.67
N TRP A 6 19.32 78.62 10.02
CA TRP A 6 18.40 78.73 11.19
C TRP A 6 17.64 77.39 11.30
N THR A 7 17.58 76.64 12.42
CA THR A 7 16.83 76.84 13.69
C THR A 7 15.32 77.08 13.46
N MET A 8 14.36 76.46 14.17
CA MET A 8 14.39 75.84 15.52
C MET A 8 13.25 74.81 15.72
N LEU A 9 13.36 74.02 16.79
CA LEU A 9 12.35 73.11 17.37
C LEU A 9 11.00 73.79 17.71
N LEU A 10 9.87 73.09 17.57
CA LEU A 10 8.79 73.13 18.57
C LEU A 10 7.87 71.89 18.51
N CYS A 11 7.34 71.47 19.66
CA CYS A 11 6.59 70.23 19.86
C CYS A 11 5.07 70.45 20.03
N LEU A 12 4.31 69.35 19.88
CA LEU A 12 3.02 69.05 20.51
C LEU A 12 1.80 69.94 20.24
N LEU A 13 0.73 69.34 19.68
CA LEU A 13 -0.44 68.89 20.47
C LEU A 13 -1.41 68.03 19.66
N LEU A 14 -2.21 67.23 20.36
CA LEU A 14 -3.13 66.23 19.79
C LEU A 14 -4.28 66.82 18.97
N SER A 15 -4.76 66.06 17.99
CA SER A 15 -6.16 66.05 17.60
C SER A 15 -6.58 64.62 17.28
N ILE A 16 -7.55 64.12 18.05
CA ILE A 16 -8.07 62.75 17.96
C ILE A 16 -8.97 62.65 16.72
N VAL A 17 -8.63 61.74 15.81
CA VAL A 17 -9.59 61.24 14.81
C VAL A 17 -9.65 59.72 14.95
N SER A 18 -10.67 59.27 15.67
CA SER A 18 -11.01 57.85 15.76
C SER A 18 -11.55 57.38 14.41
N SER A 19 -10.68 56.80 13.58
CA SER A 19 -11.09 56.01 12.43
C SER A 19 -11.01 54.54 12.81
N SER A 20 -12.17 53.93 13.06
CA SER A 20 -12.32 52.50 13.32
C SER A 20 -12.06 51.68 12.05
N SER A 21 -10.79 51.56 11.67
CA SER A 21 -10.33 50.54 10.74
C SER A 21 -10.46 49.19 11.43
N SER A 22 -11.57 48.49 11.19
CA SER A 22 -11.79 47.12 11.63
C SER A 22 -10.63 46.26 11.16
N SER A 23 -9.81 45.79 12.10
CA SER A 23 -8.76 44.83 11.83
C SER A 23 -9.40 43.50 11.40
N SER A 24 -9.54 43.28 10.10
CA SER A 24 -9.65 41.94 9.54
C SER A 24 -8.33 41.24 9.83
N GLY A 25 -8.29 40.56 10.98
CA GLY A 25 -7.15 39.79 11.45
C GLY A 25 -6.88 38.62 10.52
N GLY A 26 -6.19 38.88 9.42
CA GLY A 26 -5.39 37.88 8.72
C GLY A 26 -4.22 37.51 9.63
N GLY A 27 -4.51 36.77 10.70
CA GLY A 27 -3.47 36.12 11.48
C GLY A 27 -2.82 35.08 10.59
N GLU A 28 -1.51 35.19 10.39
CA GLU A 28 -0.72 34.07 9.85
C GLU A 28 -0.99 32.85 10.73
N GLN A 29 -1.65 31.83 10.17
CA GLN A 29 -1.86 30.59 10.88
C GLN A 29 -0.51 29.88 11.00
N SER A 30 0.19 30.14 12.10
CA SER A 30 1.43 29.47 12.44
C SER A 30 1.14 28.00 12.75
N LEU A 31 1.25 27.16 11.71
CA LEU A 31 1.18 25.71 11.84
C LEU A 31 2.41 25.22 12.61
N THR A 32 2.20 24.42 13.65
CA THR A 32 3.26 23.96 14.55
C THR A 32 3.18 22.46 14.79
N ALA A 33 4.33 21.78 14.80
CA ALA A 33 4.46 20.36 15.10
C ALA A 33 4.33 20.11 16.63
N ASN A 34 3.18 20.43 17.21
CA ASN A 34 2.95 20.43 18.66
C ASN A 34 2.54 19.06 19.26
N GLY A 35 2.68 17.99 18.49
CA GLY A 35 2.31 16.63 18.92
C GLY A 35 0.81 16.34 18.93
N LYS A 36 -0.02 17.16 18.28
CA LYS A 36 -1.46 16.88 18.07
C LYS A 36 -1.74 16.67 16.58
N VAL A 37 -2.81 15.94 16.28
CA VAL A 37 -3.32 15.81 14.90
C VAL A 37 -3.85 17.16 14.42
N LEU A 38 -3.30 17.68 13.32
CA LEU A 38 -3.76 18.93 12.71
C LEU A 38 -5.06 18.72 11.91
N GLU A 39 -6.02 19.62 12.09
CA GLU A 39 -7.23 19.70 11.26
C GLU A 39 -6.91 20.50 9.98
N LEU A 40 -7.08 19.87 8.81
CA LEU A 40 -6.87 20.51 7.51
C LEU A 40 -8.17 20.73 6.75
N ASP A 41 -8.20 21.80 5.96
CA ASP A 41 -9.22 22.14 4.98
C ASP A 41 -8.62 22.80 3.74
N GLU A 42 -9.46 23.14 2.75
CA GLU A 42 -9.06 23.76 1.49
C GLU A 42 -8.29 25.09 1.65
N SER A 43 -8.38 25.76 2.81
CA SER A 43 -7.69 27.03 3.06
C SER A 43 -6.28 26.89 3.63
N ASN A 44 -5.98 25.78 4.31
CA ASN A 44 -4.69 25.56 4.99
C ASN A 44 -3.90 24.34 4.47
N PHE A 45 -4.49 23.48 3.63
CA PHE A 45 -3.85 22.24 3.17
C PHE A 45 -2.50 22.48 2.47
N ASP A 46 -2.48 23.31 1.42
CA ASP A 46 -1.25 23.56 0.65
C ASP A 46 -0.17 24.30 1.47
N LEU A 47 -0.58 25.09 2.48
CA LEU A 47 0.34 25.67 3.46
C LEU A 47 0.94 24.58 4.37
N ALA A 48 0.13 23.63 4.85
CA ALA A 48 0.62 22.53 5.69
C ALA A 48 1.62 21.64 4.94
N ILE A 49 1.30 21.26 3.70
CA ILE A 49 2.17 20.42 2.86
C ILE A 49 3.49 21.13 2.49
N SER A 50 3.50 22.46 2.36
CA SER A 50 4.71 23.24 2.10
C SER A 50 5.50 23.65 3.36
N THR A 51 4.87 23.59 4.54
CA THR A 51 5.51 23.96 5.83
C THR A 51 6.28 22.78 6.46
N PHE A 52 5.81 21.55 6.28
CA PHE A 52 6.38 20.37 6.94
C PHE A 52 7.08 19.44 5.94
N ASP A 53 8.35 19.12 6.20
CA ASP A 53 9.12 18.15 5.41
C ASP A 53 8.47 16.76 5.40
N PHE A 54 7.81 16.37 6.49
CA PHE A 54 7.14 15.08 6.63
C PHE A 54 5.78 15.27 7.31
N ILE A 55 4.70 14.95 6.59
CA ILE A 55 3.33 15.01 7.12
C ILE A 55 2.49 13.82 6.64
N LEU A 56 1.93 13.05 7.57
CA LEU A 56 0.92 12.03 7.30
C LEU A 56 -0.47 12.67 7.37
N VAL A 57 -1.26 12.53 6.32
CA VAL A 57 -2.64 13.03 6.24
C VAL A 57 -3.63 11.87 6.21
N ASP A 58 -4.61 11.88 7.11
CA ASP A 58 -5.79 11.02 7.08
C ASP A 58 -6.94 11.67 6.31
N PHE A 59 -7.22 11.17 5.11
CA PHE A 59 -8.39 11.54 4.34
C PHE A 59 -9.58 10.71 4.83
N TYR A 60 -10.44 11.34 5.64
CA TYR A 60 -11.48 10.66 6.40
C TYR A 60 -12.89 11.16 6.09
N ALA A 61 -13.89 10.39 6.51
CA ALA A 61 -15.30 10.79 6.53
C ALA A 61 -15.91 10.60 7.93
N PRO A 62 -16.68 11.58 8.47
CA PRO A 62 -17.21 11.52 9.85
C PRO A 62 -18.14 10.33 10.14
N TRP A 63 -18.78 9.77 9.12
CA TRP A 63 -19.65 8.61 9.24
C TRP A 63 -18.90 7.27 9.19
N CYS A 64 -17.67 7.23 8.64
CA CYS A 64 -16.94 5.98 8.42
C CYS A 64 -16.46 5.33 9.73
N GLY A 65 -16.88 4.09 9.97
CA GLY A 65 -16.51 3.31 11.16
C GLY A 65 -15.02 2.95 11.22
N HIS A 66 -14.33 2.83 10.07
CA HIS A 66 -12.88 2.58 10.03
C HIS A 66 -12.09 3.83 10.43
N CYS A 67 -12.52 5.01 10.00
CA CYS A 67 -11.94 6.30 10.41
C CYS A 67 -12.05 6.50 11.93
N LYS A 68 -13.22 6.22 12.51
CA LYS A 68 -13.46 6.34 13.96
C LYS A 68 -12.55 5.45 14.81
N ARG A 69 -12.14 4.27 14.30
CA ARG A 69 -11.17 3.39 14.97
C ARG A 69 -9.72 3.83 14.77
N LEU A 70 -9.42 4.51 13.67
CA LEU A 70 -8.08 5.00 13.33
C LEU A 70 -7.71 6.29 14.09
N SER A 71 -8.65 7.25 14.20
CA SER A 71 -8.41 8.54 14.88
C SER A 71 -7.66 8.43 16.21
N PRO A 72 -8.09 7.62 17.22
CA PRO A 72 -7.37 7.55 18.49
C PRO A 72 -5.94 7.00 18.37
N GLN A 73 -5.63 6.20 17.34
CA GLN A 73 -4.28 5.72 17.08
C GLN A 73 -3.39 6.79 16.42
N LEU A 74 -3.99 7.68 15.64
CA LEU A 74 -3.31 8.87 15.11
C LEU A 74 -3.05 9.90 16.24
N ASP A 75 -4.03 10.11 17.13
CA ASP A 75 -3.89 10.98 18.30
C ASP A 75 -2.78 10.49 19.25
N GLU A 76 -2.63 9.18 19.43
CA GLU A 76 -1.56 8.55 20.23
C GLU A 76 -0.18 8.59 19.55
N ALA A 77 -0.12 8.43 18.22
CA ALA A 77 1.14 8.47 17.46
C ALA A 77 1.69 9.88 17.23
N ALA A 78 0.83 10.89 17.12
CA ALA A 78 1.22 12.28 16.86
C ALA A 78 2.31 12.84 17.81
N PRO A 79 2.23 12.68 19.15
CA PRO A 79 3.29 13.16 20.05
C PRO A 79 4.58 12.35 19.93
N ILE A 80 4.52 11.06 19.59
CA ILE A 80 5.72 10.22 19.39
C ILE A 80 6.50 10.71 18.17
N LEU A 81 5.79 11.02 17.09
CA LEU A 81 6.37 11.45 15.82
C LEU A 81 6.82 12.92 15.81
N ALA A 82 6.12 13.81 16.53
CA ALA A 82 6.53 15.20 16.66
C ALA A 82 7.84 15.38 17.46
N ASN A 83 8.13 14.47 18.39
CA ASN A 83 9.35 14.49 19.21
C ASN A 83 10.60 13.90 18.52
N LEU A 84 10.51 13.54 17.23
CA LEU A 84 11.68 13.08 16.46
C LEU A 84 12.60 14.24 16.10
N LYS A 85 13.90 13.96 15.95
CA LYS A 85 14.91 14.95 15.48
C LYS A 85 14.52 15.63 14.16
N LYS A 86 13.82 14.89 13.30
CA LYS A 86 13.06 15.39 12.14
C LYS A 86 11.59 15.01 12.41
N PRO A 87 10.75 15.95 12.85
CA PRO A 87 9.36 15.66 13.18
C PRO A 87 8.58 15.12 11.99
N ILE A 88 7.70 14.15 12.22
CA ILE A 88 6.63 13.79 11.29
C ILE A 88 5.32 14.30 11.88
N VAL A 89 4.65 15.20 11.18
CA VAL A 89 3.36 15.73 11.60
C VAL A 89 2.25 14.75 11.22
N ILE A 90 1.25 14.56 12.08
CA ILE A 90 0.01 13.90 11.69
C ILE A 90 -1.07 14.97 11.52
N ALA A 91 -1.85 14.84 10.46
CA ALA A 91 -2.97 15.68 10.13
C ALA A 91 -4.14 14.84 9.60
N LYS A 92 -5.32 15.43 9.50
CA LYS A 92 -6.49 14.81 8.88
C LYS A 92 -7.32 15.85 8.15
N VAL A 93 -8.05 15.41 7.13
CA VAL A 93 -8.94 16.24 6.31
C VAL A 93 -10.24 15.50 6.06
N ASN A 94 -11.36 16.20 6.26
CA ASN A 94 -12.68 15.66 5.95
C ASN A 94 -12.90 15.67 4.44
N ALA A 95 -12.49 14.59 3.78
CA ALA A 95 -12.52 14.43 2.32
C ALA A 95 -13.95 14.25 1.75
N ASP A 96 -14.90 13.83 2.59
CA ASP A 96 -16.34 13.80 2.29
C ASP A 96 -16.92 15.22 2.14
N LYS A 97 -16.42 16.19 2.95
CA LYS A 97 -16.74 17.61 2.84
C LYS A 97 -15.92 18.31 1.76
N PHE A 98 -14.60 18.15 1.79
CA PHE A 98 -13.64 18.85 0.93
C PHE A 98 -13.33 18.04 -0.33
N THR A 99 -14.38 17.85 -1.14
CA THR A 99 -14.33 16.95 -2.31
C THR A 99 -13.34 17.40 -3.40
N SER A 100 -12.85 18.64 -3.39
CA SER A 100 -11.80 19.09 -4.30
C SER A 100 -10.45 18.44 -3.96
N LEU A 101 -10.08 18.39 -2.67
CA LEU A 101 -8.88 17.71 -2.18
C LEU A 101 -8.99 16.19 -2.40
N ALA A 102 -10.18 15.61 -2.17
CA ALA A 102 -10.42 14.20 -2.47
C ALA A 102 -10.20 13.87 -3.96
N ARG A 103 -10.56 14.78 -4.88
CA ARG A 103 -10.28 14.62 -6.32
C ARG A 103 -8.82 14.90 -6.69
N LYS A 104 -8.14 15.82 -5.99
CA LYS A 104 -6.72 16.18 -6.23
C LYS A 104 -5.76 15.03 -5.94
N TYR A 105 -6.13 14.15 -5.01
CA TYR A 105 -5.32 13.02 -4.54
C TYR A 105 -5.98 11.66 -4.76
N ASP A 106 -6.93 11.57 -5.71
CA ASP A 106 -7.64 10.34 -6.13
C ASP A 106 -8.20 9.49 -4.97
N ILE A 107 -8.74 10.16 -3.95
CA ILE A 107 -9.34 9.52 -2.78
C ILE A 107 -10.77 9.06 -3.14
N ASP A 108 -10.97 7.73 -3.17
CA ASP A 108 -12.26 7.08 -3.43
C ASP A 108 -12.75 6.13 -2.31
N ALA A 109 -11.90 5.82 -1.33
CA ALA A 109 -12.23 5.07 -0.12
C ALA A 109 -11.79 5.82 1.16
N PHE A 110 -12.31 5.40 2.33
CA PHE A 110 -11.98 6.02 3.63
C PHE A 110 -11.74 4.98 4.74
N PRO A 111 -10.72 5.15 5.60
CA PRO A 111 -9.67 6.16 5.53
C PRO A 111 -8.57 5.78 4.53
N THR A 112 -8.15 6.75 3.74
CA THR A 112 -6.92 6.70 2.95
C THR A 112 -5.87 7.57 3.64
N LEU A 113 -4.74 6.96 3.97
CA LEU A 113 -3.61 7.63 4.60
C LEU A 113 -2.59 7.98 3.51
N MET A 114 -2.04 9.19 3.54
CA MET A 114 -1.02 9.63 2.58
C MET A 114 0.11 10.33 3.32
N ILE A 115 1.34 9.87 3.14
CA ILE A 115 2.53 10.57 3.62
C ILE A 115 3.02 11.51 2.52
N PHE A 116 3.26 12.77 2.89
CA PHE A 116 3.93 13.75 2.05
C PHE A 116 5.37 13.89 2.53
N MET A 117 6.33 13.67 1.63
CA MET A 117 7.76 13.80 1.88
C MET A 117 8.29 14.94 1.00
N HIS A 118 8.66 16.07 1.61
CA HIS A 118 9.01 17.31 0.93
C HIS A 118 7.97 17.71 -0.14
N GLY A 119 6.69 17.60 0.21
CA GLY A 119 5.55 17.89 -0.66
C GLY A 119 5.16 16.78 -1.67
N ALA A 120 5.99 15.75 -1.86
CA ALA A 120 5.65 14.63 -2.75
C ALA A 120 4.74 13.62 -2.04
N PRO A 121 3.52 13.33 -2.57
CA PRO A 121 2.59 12.39 -1.97
C PRO A 121 2.98 10.92 -2.21
N GLU A 122 2.74 10.07 -1.23
CA GLU A 122 2.82 8.62 -1.31
C GLU A 122 1.73 8.00 -0.42
N GLU A 123 0.96 7.04 -0.94
CA GLU A 123 -0.11 6.41 -0.16
C GLU A 123 0.48 5.45 0.90
N TYR A 124 -0.05 5.51 2.12
CA TYR A 124 0.42 4.75 3.26
C TYR A 124 -0.43 3.48 3.47
N TYR A 125 0.19 2.33 3.25
CA TYR A 125 -0.39 1.00 3.52
C TYR A 125 0.16 0.34 4.78
N GLY A 126 1.01 1.06 5.53
CA GLY A 126 1.61 0.56 6.77
C GLY A 126 0.59 0.28 7.90
N PRO A 127 1.07 -0.23 9.04
CA PRO A 127 0.22 -0.57 10.18
C PRO A 127 -0.55 0.63 10.72
N ARG A 128 -1.73 0.37 11.29
CA ARG A 128 -2.68 1.39 11.77
C ARG A 128 -2.80 1.46 13.31
N LYS A 129 -1.98 0.69 14.05
CA LYS A 129 -1.84 0.84 15.51
C LYS A 129 -0.78 1.91 15.82
N ALA A 130 -0.96 2.68 16.89
CA ALA A 130 -0.14 3.88 17.15
C ALA A 130 1.37 3.61 17.24
N ASP A 131 1.76 2.58 17.99
CA ASP A 131 3.14 2.16 18.19
C ASP A 131 3.79 1.65 16.89
N LEU A 132 3.08 0.80 16.15
CA LEU A 132 3.54 0.22 14.90
C LEU A 132 3.58 1.25 13.77
N LEU A 133 2.61 2.17 13.72
CA LEU A 133 2.55 3.30 12.79
C LEU A 133 3.72 4.26 13.03
N ALA A 134 3.96 4.62 14.29
CA ALA A 134 5.10 5.45 14.65
C ALA A 134 6.44 4.75 14.31
N ARG A 135 6.56 3.44 14.54
CA ARG A 135 7.75 2.65 14.17
C ARG A 135 7.98 2.62 12.65
N TYR A 136 6.93 2.35 11.88
CA TYR A 136 6.98 2.34 10.41
C TYR A 136 7.41 3.70 9.85
N LEU A 137 6.81 4.79 10.34
CA LEU A 137 7.07 6.14 9.83
C LEU A 137 8.47 6.67 10.20
N LYS A 138 9.02 6.30 11.37
CA LYS A 138 10.40 6.64 11.76
C LYS A 138 11.45 6.28 10.70
N LYS A 139 11.20 5.27 9.86
CA LYS A 139 12.07 4.87 8.76
C LYS A 139 12.38 6.00 7.78
N PHE A 140 11.37 6.79 7.41
CA PHE A 140 11.52 7.82 6.37
C PHE A 140 12.41 9.00 6.83
N VAL A 141 12.54 9.19 8.14
CA VAL A 141 13.33 10.26 8.76
C VAL A 141 14.64 9.81 9.41
N ALA A 142 14.91 8.50 9.44
CA ALA A 142 16.17 7.92 9.92
C ALA A 142 17.39 8.38 9.08
N PRO A 143 18.63 8.17 9.54
CA PRO A 143 19.81 8.22 8.68
C PRO A 143 19.67 7.28 7.47
N ASP A 144 20.41 7.54 6.38
CA ASP A 144 20.43 6.61 5.23
C ASP A 144 21.22 5.35 5.60
N VAL A 145 22.36 5.52 6.26
CA VAL A 145 23.12 4.44 6.92
C VAL A 145 23.24 4.79 8.39
N SER A 146 22.77 3.92 9.28
CA SER A 146 23.03 4.03 10.72
C SER A 146 24.41 3.49 11.09
N VAL A 147 25.13 4.16 11.97
CA VAL A 147 26.41 3.67 12.52
C VAL A 147 26.14 3.02 13.86
N LEU A 148 26.62 1.79 14.04
CA LEU A 148 26.43 0.96 15.23
C LEU A 148 27.81 0.65 15.82
N ASP A 149 27.99 0.87 17.12
CA ASP A 149 29.27 0.84 17.82
C ASP A 149 29.29 -0.14 19.00
N SER A 150 28.33 -1.06 19.04
CA SER A 150 28.23 -2.14 20.03
C SER A 150 27.12 -3.14 19.66
N ASP A 151 27.15 -4.33 20.27
CA ASP A 151 26.07 -5.33 20.19
C ASP A 151 24.71 -4.78 20.66
N SER A 152 24.72 -3.87 21.65
CA SER A 152 23.52 -3.15 22.11
C SER A 152 22.98 -2.25 21.01
N ALA A 153 23.83 -1.46 20.34
CA ALA A 153 23.41 -0.60 19.24
C ALA A 153 22.82 -1.40 18.07
N ILE A 154 23.35 -2.60 17.79
CA ILE A 154 22.80 -3.53 16.79
C ILE A 154 21.40 -4.02 17.20
N SER A 155 21.25 -4.42 18.46
CA SER A 155 19.96 -4.88 19.01
C SER A 155 18.90 -3.77 18.98
N ASP A 156 19.26 -2.57 19.47
CA ASP A 156 18.39 -1.38 19.50
C ASP A 156 17.97 -0.95 18.08
N PHE A 157 18.88 -1.06 17.10
CA PHE A 157 18.60 -0.76 15.70
C PHE A 157 17.58 -1.74 15.10
N ILE A 158 17.71 -3.04 15.38
CA ILE A 158 16.77 -4.06 14.89
C ILE A 158 15.40 -3.91 15.55
N GLU A 159 15.33 -3.65 16.86
CA GLU A 159 14.06 -3.37 17.54
C GLU A 159 13.37 -2.13 16.94
N THR A 160 14.16 -1.06 16.71
CA THR A 160 13.69 0.18 16.10
C THR A 160 13.20 -0.02 14.66
N ALA A 161 13.92 -0.81 13.86
CA ALA A 161 13.54 -1.12 12.48
C ALA A 161 12.25 -1.94 12.40
N GLY A 162 12.01 -2.81 13.38
CA GLY A 162 10.84 -3.68 13.45
C GLY A 162 10.84 -4.75 12.35
N THR A 163 9.66 -5.20 11.94
CA THR A 163 9.51 -6.36 11.05
C THR A 163 9.08 -6.03 9.62
N TYR A 164 8.60 -4.80 9.37
CA TYR A 164 7.94 -4.41 8.11
C TYR A 164 8.87 -4.28 6.92
N PHE A 165 10.16 -4.04 7.15
CA PHE A 165 11.14 -3.76 6.10
C PHE A 165 12.35 -4.68 6.25
N PRO A 166 13.00 -5.09 5.16
CA PRO A 166 14.30 -5.74 5.21
C PRO A 166 15.33 -4.84 5.91
N ILE A 167 16.29 -5.47 6.59
CA ILE A 167 17.36 -4.79 7.33
C ILE A 167 18.71 -5.27 6.79
N TYR A 168 19.60 -4.33 6.44
CA TYR A 168 20.95 -4.61 5.97
C TYR A 168 21.98 -4.14 7.00
N LEU A 169 22.76 -5.09 7.53
CA LEU A 169 23.80 -4.88 8.53
C LEU A 169 25.18 -5.11 7.91
N GLY A 170 25.97 -4.05 7.74
CA GLY A 170 27.32 -4.11 7.19
C GLY A 170 28.39 -4.30 8.27
N PHE A 171 28.91 -5.52 8.42
CA PHE A 171 29.99 -5.83 9.37
C PHE A 171 31.35 -5.64 8.71
N GLY A 172 32.19 -4.78 9.30
CA GLY A 172 33.49 -4.41 8.71
C GLY A 172 33.39 -3.55 7.44
N LEU A 173 32.23 -2.93 7.19
CA LEU A 173 32.00 -2.05 6.04
C LEU A 173 32.08 -0.57 6.41
N ASN A 174 32.55 0.25 5.46
CA ASN A 174 32.48 1.69 5.56
C ASN A 174 31.12 2.20 5.05
N GLU A 175 30.56 3.22 5.71
CA GLU A 175 29.27 3.85 5.35
C GLU A 175 29.21 4.24 3.85
N SER A 176 30.32 4.74 3.30
CA SER A 176 30.45 5.15 1.91
C SER A 176 30.32 4.03 0.88
N MET A 177 30.49 2.77 1.28
CA MET A 177 30.36 1.61 0.39
C MET A 177 28.90 1.27 0.08
N ILE A 178 27.98 1.60 1.00
CA ILE A 178 26.55 1.30 0.86
C ILE A 178 25.66 2.55 0.81
N SER A 179 26.18 3.75 1.08
CA SER A 179 25.37 4.98 1.20
C SER A 179 24.53 5.31 -0.03
N LYS A 180 25.08 5.17 -1.25
CA LYS A 180 24.32 5.36 -2.51
C LYS A 180 23.13 4.41 -2.61
N LEU A 181 23.35 3.13 -2.29
CA LEU A 181 22.34 2.07 -2.34
C LEU A 181 21.30 2.27 -1.23
N ALA A 182 21.74 2.71 -0.06
CA ALA A 182 20.86 3.05 1.06
C ALA A 182 19.94 4.24 0.75
N ILE A 183 20.43 5.25 0.02
CA ILE A 183 19.62 6.35 -0.53
C ILE A 183 18.62 5.81 -1.56
N LYS A 184 19.10 5.02 -2.55
CA LYS A 184 18.28 4.44 -3.61
C LYS A 184 17.13 3.56 -3.08
N TYR A 185 17.41 2.76 -2.05
CA TYR A 185 16.45 1.84 -1.44
C TYR A 185 15.87 2.37 -0.12
N LYS A 186 15.98 3.68 0.16
CA LYS A 186 15.56 4.30 1.43
C LYS A 186 14.13 3.97 1.84
N LYS A 187 13.20 3.95 0.87
CA LYS A 187 11.79 3.59 1.08
C LYS A 187 11.57 2.09 1.28
N LYS A 188 12.47 1.25 0.75
CA LYS A 188 12.29 -0.22 0.69
C LYS A 188 13.03 -0.99 1.79
N ALA A 189 14.18 -0.53 2.31
CA ALA A 189 14.94 -1.28 3.34
C ALA A 189 15.77 -0.38 4.29
N TRP A 190 16.05 -0.86 5.51
CA TRP A 190 16.94 -0.21 6.48
C TRP A 190 18.40 -0.60 6.22
N PHE A 191 19.33 0.32 6.47
CA PHE A 191 20.77 0.09 6.27
C PHE A 191 21.58 0.59 7.47
N SER A 192 22.61 -0.16 7.85
CA SER A 192 23.57 0.22 8.87
C SER A 192 24.96 -0.39 8.61
N VAL A 193 25.96 0.12 9.33
CA VAL A 193 27.27 -0.54 9.47
C VAL A 193 27.61 -0.70 10.95
N ALA A 194 28.17 -1.86 11.30
CA ALA A 194 28.71 -2.16 12.61
C ALA A 194 30.22 -1.92 12.63
N LYS A 195 30.66 -0.99 13.48
CA LYS A 195 32.08 -0.63 13.70
C LYS A 195 32.71 -1.41 14.85
N ASP A 196 31.89 -1.92 15.77
CA ASP A 196 32.29 -2.81 16.86
C ASP A 196 31.16 -3.81 17.12
N PHE A 197 31.52 -5.06 17.41
CA PHE A 197 30.63 -6.21 17.60
C PHE A 197 31.42 -7.40 18.16
N SER A 198 30.77 -8.27 18.93
CA SER A 198 31.39 -9.48 19.51
C SER A 198 31.35 -10.72 18.60
N GLU A 199 32.09 -11.76 18.97
CA GLU A 199 31.96 -13.10 18.39
C GLU A 199 30.56 -13.70 18.62
N ASP A 200 29.87 -13.36 19.72
CA ASP A 200 28.49 -13.79 19.95
C ASP A 200 27.53 -13.15 18.91
N THR A 201 27.77 -11.91 18.51
CA THR A 201 27.07 -11.26 17.39
C THR A 201 27.38 -11.93 16.04
N MET A 202 28.62 -12.40 15.83
CA MET A 202 28.96 -13.19 14.64
C MET A 202 28.18 -14.49 14.57
N VAL A 203 28.06 -15.20 15.71
CA VAL A 203 27.26 -16.44 15.84
C VAL A 203 25.77 -16.15 15.65
N LEU A 204 25.24 -15.05 16.22
CA LEU A 204 23.82 -14.69 16.13
C LEU A 204 23.36 -14.42 14.70
N TYR A 205 24.21 -13.81 13.87
CA TYR A 205 23.92 -13.51 12.47
C TYR A 205 24.60 -14.48 11.48
N ASP A 206 25.15 -15.60 11.98
CA ASP A 206 25.70 -16.73 11.20
C ASP A 206 26.81 -16.36 10.21
N PHE A 207 27.64 -15.35 10.53
CA PHE A 207 28.76 -14.94 9.67
C PHE A 207 30.14 -15.25 10.26
N ASP A 208 31.07 -15.76 9.43
CA ASP A 208 32.36 -16.32 9.86
C ASP A 208 33.56 -15.39 9.62
N LYS A 209 33.37 -14.32 8.84
CA LYS A 209 34.43 -13.38 8.43
C LYS A 209 33.87 -12.00 8.08
N VAL A 210 34.76 -11.02 8.04
CA VAL A 210 34.48 -9.67 7.55
C VAL A 210 35.40 -9.28 6.40
N PRO A 211 34.99 -8.37 5.49
CA PRO A 211 33.68 -7.72 5.43
C PRO A 211 32.52 -8.66 5.07
N ALA A 212 31.35 -8.38 5.65
CA ALA A 212 30.10 -9.09 5.40
C ALA A 212 28.91 -8.12 5.37
N LEU A 213 27.94 -8.34 4.49
CA LEU A 213 26.65 -7.66 4.50
C LEU A 213 25.55 -8.68 4.78
N VAL A 214 24.95 -8.60 5.97
CA VAL A 214 23.84 -9.48 6.37
C VAL A 214 22.52 -8.79 6.03
N SER A 215 21.66 -9.46 5.27
CA SER A 215 20.27 -9.06 5.03
C SER A 215 19.33 -9.86 5.92
N LEU A 216 18.42 -9.20 6.62
CA LEU A 216 17.39 -9.83 7.47
C LEU A 216 15.99 -9.50 6.94
N HIS A 217 15.10 -10.50 6.97
CA HIS A 217 13.65 -10.39 6.73
C HIS A 217 12.89 -10.78 8.00
N PRO A 218 12.65 -9.87 8.95
CA PRO A 218 12.19 -10.28 10.26
C PRO A 218 10.75 -10.82 10.27
N THR A 219 9.89 -10.37 9.34
CA THR A 219 8.53 -10.94 9.14
C THR A 219 8.56 -12.39 8.62
N TYR A 220 9.58 -12.77 7.85
CA TYR A 220 9.67 -14.11 7.23
C TYR A 220 10.64 -15.05 7.95
N HIS A 221 11.34 -14.55 8.97
CA HIS A 221 12.43 -15.25 9.68
C HIS A 221 13.52 -15.78 8.74
N GLU A 222 13.86 -14.98 7.72
CA GLU A 222 14.88 -15.31 6.72
C GLU A 222 16.08 -14.37 6.84
N GLN A 223 17.27 -14.90 6.54
CA GLN A 223 18.48 -14.11 6.40
C GLN A 223 19.30 -14.57 5.19
N SER A 224 20.22 -13.72 4.75
CA SER A 224 21.22 -14.05 3.73
C SER A 224 22.48 -13.19 3.97
N ILE A 225 23.64 -13.71 3.58
CA ILE A 225 24.94 -13.10 3.90
C ILE A 225 25.74 -12.95 2.61
N PHE A 226 26.25 -11.75 2.39
CA PHE A 226 27.08 -11.42 1.24
C PHE A 226 28.52 -11.12 1.68
N TYR A 227 29.46 -11.92 1.17
CA TYR A 227 30.90 -11.82 1.44
C TYR A 227 31.68 -11.11 0.34
N GLY A 228 31.00 -10.38 -0.54
CA GLY A 228 31.60 -9.65 -1.65
C GLY A 228 31.57 -10.42 -2.99
N PRO A 229 32.15 -9.84 -4.05
CA PRO A 229 32.94 -8.59 -4.06
C PRO A 229 32.12 -7.34 -3.68
N PHE A 230 32.73 -6.44 -2.90
CA PHE A 230 32.05 -5.24 -2.35
C PHE A 230 32.13 -4.04 -3.31
N GLU A 231 31.69 -4.26 -4.54
CA GLU A 231 31.57 -3.23 -5.58
C GLU A 231 30.08 -2.91 -5.80
N GLU A 232 29.78 -1.72 -6.31
CA GLU A 232 28.42 -1.16 -6.34
C GLU A 232 27.41 -2.02 -7.10
N GLU A 233 27.85 -2.68 -8.19
CA GLU A 233 27.04 -3.61 -9.00
C GLU A 233 26.62 -4.85 -8.21
N PHE A 234 27.58 -5.60 -7.67
CA PHE A 234 27.29 -6.83 -6.92
C PHE A 234 26.56 -6.58 -5.59
N LEU A 235 26.82 -5.43 -4.95
CA LEU A 235 26.05 -4.99 -3.78
C LEU A 235 24.60 -4.63 -4.16
N GLU A 236 24.38 -3.96 -5.28
CA GLU A 236 23.03 -3.68 -5.76
C GLU A 236 22.28 -4.97 -6.11
N ASP A 237 22.94 -5.91 -6.78
CA ASP A 237 22.35 -7.20 -7.14
C ASP A 237 22.01 -8.03 -5.90
N PHE A 238 22.90 -8.12 -4.91
CA PHE A 238 22.58 -8.76 -3.63
C PHE A 238 21.35 -8.10 -3.00
N ILE A 239 21.33 -6.77 -2.87
CA ILE A 239 20.20 -6.03 -2.30
C ILE A 239 18.91 -6.31 -3.07
N LYS A 240 18.89 -6.26 -4.41
CA LYS A 240 17.70 -6.62 -5.22
C LYS A 240 17.21 -8.04 -4.94
N GLN A 241 18.15 -8.98 -4.85
CA GLN A 241 17.85 -10.39 -4.62
C GLN A 241 17.36 -10.68 -3.20
N SER A 242 17.79 -9.89 -2.21
CA SER A 242 17.36 -9.96 -0.80
C SER A 242 16.39 -8.87 -0.37
N LEU A 243 15.84 -8.05 -1.28
CA LEU A 243 14.76 -7.09 -0.97
C LEU A 243 13.43 -7.80 -0.68
N PHE A 244 13.32 -9.06 -1.10
CA PHE A 244 12.15 -9.90 -0.98
C PHE A 244 12.51 -11.20 -0.25
N PRO A 245 11.57 -11.83 0.47
CA PRO A 245 11.78 -13.17 0.99
C PRO A 245 11.90 -14.18 -0.16
N LEU A 246 12.47 -15.35 0.13
CA LEU A 246 12.67 -16.44 -0.82
C LEU A 246 11.38 -16.92 -1.46
N ALA A 247 10.24 -16.87 -0.77
CA ALA A 247 8.93 -17.05 -1.37
C ALA A 247 7.92 -16.14 -0.67
N MET A 248 7.26 -15.25 -1.42
CA MET A 248 6.31 -14.28 -0.84
C MET A 248 4.84 -14.66 -1.09
N PRO A 249 3.94 -14.40 -0.13
CA PRO A 249 2.51 -14.41 -0.40
C PRO A 249 2.15 -13.23 -1.31
N ILE A 250 1.42 -13.49 -2.39
CA ILE A 250 0.92 -12.49 -3.31
C ILE A 250 -0.37 -11.89 -2.76
N ASN A 251 -0.35 -10.58 -2.59
CA ASN A 251 -1.41 -9.75 -2.05
C ASN A 251 -1.23 -8.29 -2.53
N ILE A 252 -2.10 -7.37 -2.11
CA ILE A 252 -2.06 -5.96 -2.55
C ILE A 252 -0.68 -5.31 -2.31
N ASP A 253 -0.06 -5.59 -1.16
CA ASP A 253 1.15 -4.90 -0.71
C ASP A 253 2.42 -5.45 -1.39
N SER A 254 2.51 -6.78 -1.52
CA SER A 254 3.60 -7.43 -2.28
C SER A 254 3.56 -7.05 -3.76
N LEU A 255 2.39 -7.05 -4.39
CA LEU A 255 2.23 -6.63 -5.79
C LEU A 255 2.66 -5.18 -6.03
N LYS A 256 2.34 -4.26 -5.11
CA LYS A 256 2.84 -2.87 -5.18
C LYS A 256 4.35 -2.79 -5.04
N THR A 257 4.94 -3.62 -4.18
CA THR A 257 6.40 -3.66 -3.98
C THR A 257 7.13 -4.23 -5.20
N LEU A 258 6.50 -5.18 -5.90
CA LEU A 258 7.00 -5.83 -7.13
C LEU A 258 6.89 -4.97 -8.39
N LYS A 259 6.05 -3.94 -8.41
CA LYS A 259 5.82 -3.08 -9.59
C LYS A 259 7.08 -2.43 -10.17
N ASP A 260 8.12 -2.23 -9.36
CA ASP A 260 9.41 -1.67 -9.78
C ASP A 260 10.53 -2.74 -9.89
N ASP A 261 10.21 -4.03 -9.96
CA ASP A 261 11.19 -5.12 -10.13
C ASP A 261 11.06 -5.74 -11.52
N ASP A 262 12.17 -5.75 -12.29
CA ASP A 262 12.20 -6.24 -13.68
C ASP A 262 12.17 -7.78 -13.79
N ARG A 263 12.22 -8.52 -12.67
CA ARG A 263 12.21 -9.99 -12.69
C ARG A 263 10.81 -10.53 -12.85
N LYS A 264 10.70 -11.59 -13.66
CA LYS A 264 9.46 -12.36 -13.75
C LYS A 264 9.18 -13.13 -12.46
N ILE A 265 7.91 -13.35 -12.18
CA ILE A 265 7.41 -14.00 -10.97
C ILE A 265 7.10 -15.47 -11.30
N ALA A 266 7.83 -16.40 -10.69
CA ALA A 266 7.43 -17.80 -10.58
C ALA A 266 6.29 -17.91 -9.57
N LEU A 267 5.05 -17.79 -10.08
CA LEU A 267 3.82 -17.78 -9.30
C LEU A 267 3.30 -19.20 -9.11
N THR A 268 3.12 -19.61 -7.85
CA THR A 268 2.50 -20.89 -7.47
C THR A 268 1.11 -20.66 -6.88
N ILE A 269 0.09 -21.13 -7.58
CA ILE A 269 -1.29 -21.08 -7.13
C ILE A 269 -1.59 -22.37 -6.35
N VAL A 270 -2.10 -22.22 -5.12
CA VAL A 270 -2.47 -23.33 -4.22
C VAL A 270 -3.94 -23.22 -3.83
N GLU A 271 -4.53 -24.29 -3.27
CA GLU A 271 -5.95 -24.29 -2.84
C GLU A 271 -6.18 -23.28 -1.70
N ASP A 272 -5.38 -23.38 -0.64
CA ASP A 272 -5.44 -22.58 0.58
C ASP A 272 -4.03 -22.41 1.14
N GLU A 273 -3.48 -21.19 1.05
CA GLU A 273 -2.09 -20.92 1.46
C GLU A 273 -1.80 -21.15 2.94
N THR A 274 -2.83 -21.35 3.77
CA THR A 274 -2.71 -21.61 5.20
C THR A 274 -2.60 -23.10 5.55
N ASP A 275 -2.84 -24.01 4.59
CA ASP A 275 -2.90 -25.45 4.85
C ASP A 275 -1.52 -26.15 4.92
N GLU A 276 -1.47 -27.36 5.48
CA GLU A 276 -0.19 -28.09 5.63
C GLU A 276 0.44 -28.49 4.29
N LYS A 277 -0.36 -28.68 3.23
CA LYS A 277 0.15 -29.02 1.90
C LYS A 277 0.87 -27.83 1.28
N SER A 278 0.23 -26.66 1.29
CA SER A 278 0.80 -25.39 0.84
C SER A 278 2.08 -25.06 1.60
N ASN A 279 2.09 -25.24 2.91
CA ASN A 279 3.29 -25.06 3.73
C ASN A 279 4.46 -26.00 3.37
N LYS A 280 4.21 -27.20 2.81
CA LYS A 280 5.26 -28.09 2.29
C LYS A 280 5.82 -27.57 0.97
N ILE A 281 4.96 -27.26 0.00
CA ILE A 281 5.42 -26.73 -1.29
C ILE A 281 6.09 -25.36 -1.15
N ILE A 282 5.62 -24.46 -0.26
CA ILE A 282 6.27 -23.16 0.01
C ILE A 282 7.71 -23.35 0.49
N LYS A 283 8.03 -24.37 1.30
CA LYS A 283 9.42 -24.68 1.68
C LYS A 283 10.27 -25.10 0.48
N LEU A 284 9.70 -25.84 -0.46
CA LEU A 284 10.37 -26.22 -1.71
C LEU A 284 10.56 -25.02 -2.65
N LEU A 285 9.58 -24.10 -2.72
CA LEU A 285 9.72 -22.83 -3.44
C LEU A 285 10.85 -21.97 -2.87
N LYS A 286 10.99 -21.88 -1.54
CA LYS A 286 12.11 -21.17 -0.91
C LYS A 286 13.47 -21.80 -1.26
N ALA A 287 13.54 -23.12 -1.28
CA ALA A 287 14.75 -23.85 -1.70
C ALA A 287 15.06 -23.68 -3.19
N ALA A 288 14.04 -23.58 -4.05
CA ALA A 288 14.23 -23.26 -5.47
C ALA A 288 14.69 -21.81 -5.66
N ALA A 289 14.05 -20.85 -4.98
CA ALA A 289 14.36 -19.42 -5.09
C ALA A 289 15.80 -19.07 -4.70
N SER A 290 16.36 -19.75 -3.69
CA SER A 290 17.73 -19.50 -3.25
C SER A 290 18.76 -19.75 -4.37
N ALA A 291 18.47 -20.68 -5.27
CA ALA A 291 19.27 -21.04 -6.45
C ALA A 291 18.83 -20.36 -7.77
N ASN A 292 17.70 -19.64 -7.77
CA ASN A 292 17.08 -19.08 -8.97
C ASN A 292 16.68 -17.61 -8.75
N ARG A 293 17.66 -16.79 -8.33
CA ARG A 293 17.49 -15.38 -7.93
C ARG A 293 17.14 -14.44 -9.08
N ASP A 294 17.26 -14.91 -10.32
CA ASP A 294 16.78 -14.28 -11.57
C ASP A 294 15.25 -14.18 -11.66
N LEU A 295 14.53 -14.91 -10.80
CA LEU A 295 13.08 -14.86 -10.67
C LEU A 295 12.68 -14.45 -9.25
N VAL A 296 11.52 -13.82 -9.13
CA VAL A 296 10.81 -13.71 -7.85
C VAL A 296 9.94 -14.96 -7.68
N PHE A 297 9.90 -15.56 -6.49
CA PHE A 297 8.98 -16.66 -6.21
C PHE A 297 7.79 -16.13 -5.40
N GLY A 298 6.60 -16.28 -5.97
CA GLY A 298 5.34 -15.86 -5.35
C GLY A 298 4.41 -17.05 -5.16
N TYR A 299 3.54 -17.00 -4.15
CA TYR A 299 2.45 -17.96 -4.00
C TYR A 299 1.13 -17.28 -3.65
N VAL A 300 0.01 -17.91 -4.00
CA VAL A 300 -1.33 -17.39 -3.69
C VAL A 300 -2.33 -18.51 -3.47
N GLY A 301 -3.15 -18.42 -2.42
CA GLY A 301 -4.27 -19.34 -2.18
C GLY A 301 -5.56 -18.93 -2.91
N VAL A 302 -6.18 -19.85 -3.65
CA VAL A 302 -7.49 -19.64 -4.31
C VAL A 302 -8.56 -19.25 -3.29
N LYS A 303 -8.58 -19.88 -2.12
CA LYS A 303 -9.54 -19.57 -1.04
C LYS A 303 -9.44 -18.12 -0.54
N GLN A 304 -8.26 -17.51 -0.61
CA GLN A 304 -8.00 -16.14 -0.19
C GLN A 304 -8.20 -15.14 -1.35
N TRP A 305 -7.96 -15.57 -2.60
CA TRP A 305 -7.82 -14.72 -3.80
C TRP A 305 -8.41 -15.38 -5.07
N GLU A 306 -9.65 -15.86 -5.02
CA GLU A 306 -10.31 -16.63 -6.12
C GLU A 306 -10.26 -15.88 -7.46
N ASP A 307 -10.73 -14.63 -7.50
CA ASP A 307 -10.74 -13.79 -8.70
C ASP A 307 -9.35 -13.62 -9.34
N PHE A 308 -8.30 -13.45 -8.52
CA PHE A 308 -6.93 -13.28 -9.00
C PHE A 308 -6.38 -14.58 -9.59
N ALA A 309 -6.58 -15.71 -8.90
CA ALA A 309 -6.17 -17.02 -9.37
C ALA A 309 -6.89 -17.42 -10.67
N ASP A 310 -8.17 -17.06 -10.81
CA ASP A 310 -8.96 -17.27 -12.03
C ASP A 310 -8.38 -16.51 -13.24
N THR A 311 -7.73 -15.36 -13.06
CA THR A 311 -7.06 -14.65 -14.18
C THR A 311 -5.93 -15.48 -14.82
N PHE A 312 -5.26 -16.35 -14.05
CA PHE A 312 -4.27 -17.31 -14.54
C PHE A 312 -4.91 -18.63 -15.01
N GLY A 313 -6.24 -18.71 -15.01
CA GLY A 313 -7.02 -19.91 -15.35
C GLY A 313 -6.86 -21.02 -14.31
N ALA A 314 -6.84 -20.68 -13.02
CA ALA A 314 -6.83 -21.63 -11.91
C ALA A 314 -8.22 -21.82 -11.29
N ASN A 315 -9.22 -22.08 -12.14
CA ASN A 315 -10.61 -22.30 -11.73
C ASN A 315 -10.80 -23.65 -11.02
N ARG A 316 -12.00 -23.86 -10.45
CA ARG A 316 -12.43 -25.04 -9.69
C ARG A 316 -12.32 -26.43 -10.36
N LYS A 317 -11.88 -26.50 -11.63
CA LYS A 317 -11.57 -27.76 -12.35
C LYS A 317 -10.07 -27.98 -12.56
N THR A 318 -9.24 -27.07 -12.08
CA THR A 318 -7.78 -27.10 -12.22
C THR A 318 -7.18 -27.95 -11.12
N THR A 319 -6.26 -28.85 -11.46
CA THR A 319 -5.44 -29.53 -10.46
C THR A 319 -4.45 -28.53 -9.87
N LEU A 320 -4.47 -28.38 -8.54
CA LEU A 320 -3.55 -27.53 -7.78
C LEU A 320 -2.60 -28.39 -6.93
N PRO A 321 -1.36 -27.94 -6.62
CA PRO A 321 -0.78 -26.65 -7.00
C PRO A 321 -0.50 -26.48 -8.50
N LYS A 322 -0.45 -25.23 -8.97
CA LYS A 322 -0.15 -24.87 -10.37
C LYS A 322 0.90 -23.78 -10.43
N MET A 323 1.92 -23.94 -11.27
CA MET A 323 2.95 -22.92 -11.49
C MET A 323 2.82 -22.22 -12.84
N VAL A 324 3.14 -20.92 -12.86
CA VAL A 324 3.29 -20.10 -14.07
C VAL A 324 4.46 -19.13 -13.90
N ILE A 325 5.07 -18.69 -15.00
CA ILE A 325 5.97 -17.53 -14.97
C ILE A 325 5.19 -16.31 -15.44
N TRP A 326 4.96 -15.34 -14.58
CA TRP A 326 4.22 -14.11 -14.86
C TRP A 326 5.19 -12.94 -15.06
N ASP A 327 4.89 -12.05 -16.00
CA ASP A 327 5.68 -10.84 -16.27
C ASP A 327 5.48 -9.71 -15.24
N GLY A 328 4.50 -9.84 -14.33
CA GLY A 328 4.12 -8.78 -13.40
C GLY A 328 3.10 -7.79 -13.96
N ASP A 329 2.56 -8.02 -15.17
CA ASP A 329 1.50 -7.24 -15.81
C ASP A 329 0.44 -8.16 -16.47
N GLU A 330 0.27 -8.14 -17.80
CA GLU A 330 -0.81 -8.85 -18.48
C GLU A 330 -0.43 -10.26 -18.99
N GLU A 331 0.85 -10.66 -18.99
CA GLU A 331 1.31 -11.83 -19.75
C GLU A 331 1.99 -12.90 -18.88
N TYR A 332 1.61 -14.16 -19.07
CA TYR A 332 2.21 -15.28 -18.34
C TYR A 332 2.51 -16.47 -19.23
N PHE A 333 3.47 -17.28 -18.81
CA PHE A 333 3.95 -18.46 -19.51
C PHE A 333 3.55 -19.69 -18.70
N SER A 334 2.81 -20.60 -19.34
CA SER A 334 2.66 -21.98 -18.84
C SER A 334 3.80 -22.83 -19.41
N VAL A 335 4.45 -23.65 -18.59
CA VAL A 335 5.49 -24.59 -19.04
C VAL A 335 4.82 -25.89 -19.49
N ILE A 336 5.19 -26.39 -20.68
CA ILE A 336 4.59 -27.56 -21.30
C ILE A 336 5.06 -28.83 -20.56
N GLY A 337 4.11 -29.65 -20.11
CA GLY A 337 4.37 -30.84 -19.29
C GLY A 337 4.66 -30.52 -17.82
N SER A 338 4.18 -29.37 -17.33
CA SER A 338 4.28 -28.93 -15.93
C SER A 338 3.08 -28.06 -15.55
N GLU A 339 1.89 -28.45 -16.04
CA GLU A 339 0.63 -27.70 -15.90
C GLU A 339 0.07 -27.71 -14.47
N SER A 340 0.44 -28.70 -13.66
CA SER A 340 0.16 -28.83 -12.23
C SER A 340 1.32 -29.56 -11.54
N ILE A 341 1.40 -29.44 -10.21
CA ILE A 341 2.30 -30.21 -9.36
C ILE A 341 1.44 -31.19 -8.56
N ASP A 342 1.74 -32.49 -8.63
CA ASP A 342 1.07 -33.49 -7.79
C ASP A 342 1.74 -33.64 -6.40
N ASP A 343 1.32 -34.61 -5.57
CA ASP A 343 1.89 -34.80 -4.23
C ASP A 343 3.25 -35.55 -4.22
N GLU A 344 3.72 -36.11 -5.36
CA GLU A 344 4.92 -36.96 -5.45
C GLU A 344 6.14 -36.21 -6.05
N ASP A 345 7.30 -36.23 -5.38
CA ASP A 345 8.55 -35.64 -5.92
C ASP A 345 8.43 -34.17 -6.40
N GLN A 346 7.69 -33.37 -5.63
CA GLN A 346 7.42 -31.95 -5.92
C GLN A 346 8.68 -31.11 -6.19
N ALA A 347 9.81 -31.44 -5.55
CA ALA A 347 11.08 -30.74 -5.74
C ALA A 347 11.61 -30.92 -7.18
N THR A 348 11.51 -32.14 -7.72
CA THR A 348 11.89 -32.43 -9.12
C THR A 348 10.90 -31.82 -10.10
N GLN A 349 9.59 -31.77 -9.77
CA GLN A 349 8.59 -31.10 -10.60
C GLN A 349 8.86 -29.58 -10.71
N ILE A 350 9.12 -28.90 -9.59
CA ILE A 350 9.53 -27.47 -9.57
C ILE A 350 10.81 -27.26 -10.41
N SER A 351 11.79 -28.15 -10.27
CA SER A 351 13.04 -28.07 -11.03
C SER A 351 12.82 -28.21 -12.54
N ARG A 352 12.02 -29.21 -12.98
CA ARG A 352 11.64 -29.42 -14.39
C ARG A 352 10.82 -28.28 -14.98
N PHE A 353 9.98 -27.64 -14.17
CA PHE A 353 9.23 -26.44 -14.55
C PHE A 353 10.18 -25.27 -14.85
N LEU A 354 11.12 -24.99 -13.95
CA LEU A 354 12.10 -23.91 -14.12
C LEU A 354 13.06 -24.16 -15.30
N GLU A 355 13.50 -25.40 -15.47
CA GLU A 355 14.28 -25.85 -16.62
C GLU A 355 13.49 -25.66 -17.93
N GLY A 356 12.23 -26.11 -17.98
CA GLY A 356 11.37 -25.95 -19.16
C GLY A 356 11.06 -24.51 -19.53
N TYR A 357 10.96 -23.61 -18.54
CA TYR A 357 10.90 -22.17 -18.82
C TYR A 357 12.20 -21.68 -19.48
N ARG A 358 13.38 -22.04 -18.95
CA ARG A 358 14.68 -21.63 -19.50
C ARG A 358 14.97 -22.21 -20.89
N GLU A 359 14.50 -23.42 -21.17
CA GLU A 359 14.53 -24.05 -22.50
C GLU A 359 13.51 -23.45 -23.49
N GLY A 360 12.62 -22.55 -23.02
CA GLY A 360 11.58 -21.95 -23.85
C GLY A 360 10.40 -22.88 -24.17
N ARG A 361 10.26 -24.03 -23.49
CA ARG A 361 9.13 -24.98 -23.59
C ARG A 361 7.87 -24.40 -22.96
N THR A 362 7.39 -23.28 -23.51
CA THR A 362 6.34 -22.46 -22.90
C THR A 362 5.22 -22.13 -23.88
N ILE A 363 4.03 -21.93 -23.32
CA ILE A 363 2.88 -21.34 -24.00
C ILE A 363 2.65 -19.97 -23.36
N LYS A 364 2.92 -18.91 -24.11
CA LYS A 364 2.58 -17.54 -23.73
C LYS A 364 1.06 -17.37 -23.75
N LYS A 365 0.52 -16.80 -22.67
CA LYS A 365 -0.89 -16.51 -22.44
C LYS A 365 -1.02 -15.08 -21.92
N ARG A 366 -2.25 -14.56 -21.98
CA ARG A 366 -2.65 -13.32 -21.29
C ARG A 366 -3.56 -13.67 -20.13
N ILE A 367 -3.51 -12.86 -19.08
CA ILE A 367 -4.44 -12.95 -17.95
C ILE A 367 -5.89 -12.78 -18.45
N GLY A 368 -6.81 -13.59 -17.92
CA GLY A 368 -8.22 -13.58 -18.28
C GLY A 368 -9.00 -12.53 -17.50
N GLY A 369 -9.91 -11.81 -18.19
CA GLY A 369 -10.74 -10.76 -17.60
C GLY A 369 -10.17 -9.35 -17.80
N PRO A 370 -10.69 -8.35 -17.07
CA PRO A 370 -10.03 -7.05 -16.94
C PRO A 370 -8.63 -7.26 -16.35
N SER A 371 -7.60 -6.57 -16.87
CA SER A 371 -6.24 -6.66 -16.31
C SER A 371 -6.28 -6.45 -14.79
N PHE A 372 -5.65 -7.32 -14.01
CA PHE A 372 -5.70 -7.22 -12.55
C PHE A 372 -4.95 -5.98 -12.03
N ILE A 373 -3.95 -5.51 -12.76
CA ILE A 373 -3.29 -4.22 -12.51
C ILE A 373 -4.16 -3.07 -13.02
N GLY A 374 -4.90 -3.28 -14.11
CA GLY A 374 -6.05 -2.44 -14.46
C GLY A 374 -7.10 -2.36 -13.33
N PHE A 375 -7.33 -3.46 -12.59
CA PHE A 375 -8.28 -3.54 -11.47
C PHE A 375 -7.73 -2.91 -10.19
N ILE A 376 -6.45 -3.10 -9.83
CA ILE A 376 -5.79 -2.37 -8.73
C ILE A 376 -5.74 -0.86 -9.03
N ASN A 377 -5.37 -0.47 -10.26
CA ASN A 377 -5.38 0.94 -10.66
C ASN A 377 -6.81 1.50 -10.81
N SER A 378 -7.81 0.65 -11.13
CA SER A 378 -9.23 1.04 -11.18
C SER A 378 -9.93 1.00 -9.83
N LEU A 379 -9.37 0.33 -8.81
CA LEU A 379 -9.76 0.44 -7.41
C LEU A 379 -9.29 1.76 -6.76
N ILE A 380 -8.46 2.52 -7.48
CA ILE A 380 -8.07 3.92 -7.24
C ILE A 380 -8.84 4.86 -8.21
N GLY A 381 -9.66 4.29 -9.11
CA GLY A 381 -10.24 4.96 -10.28
C GLY A 381 -11.71 4.62 -10.53
N MET A 382 -12.44 4.12 -9.53
CA MET A 382 -13.78 3.53 -9.72
C MET A 382 -14.81 4.50 -10.32
N ARG A 383 -14.55 5.81 -10.23
CA ARG A 383 -15.37 6.87 -10.85
C ARG A 383 -15.59 6.66 -12.34
N THR A 384 -14.61 6.19 -13.11
CA THR A 384 -14.75 6.09 -14.58
C THR A 384 -15.74 5.01 -14.98
N VAL A 385 -15.67 3.83 -14.36
CA VAL A 385 -16.58 2.71 -14.66
C VAL A 385 -18.00 3.05 -14.18
N PHE A 386 -18.17 3.55 -12.95
CA PHE A 386 -19.50 3.95 -12.47
C PHE A 386 -20.08 5.15 -13.23
N MET A 387 -19.28 6.13 -13.67
CA MET A 387 -19.75 7.19 -14.58
C MET A 387 -20.19 6.62 -15.92
N ILE A 388 -19.42 5.72 -16.55
CA ILE A 388 -19.79 5.14 -17.85
C ILE A 388 -21.08 4.33 -17.71
N VAL A 389 -21.19 3.47 -16.69
CA VAL A 389 -22.42 2.69 -16.43
C VAL A 389 -23.61 3.60 -16.13
N PHE A 390 -23.44 4.64 -15.31
CA PHE A 390 -24.49 5.61 -15.00
C PHE A 390 -24.91 6.44 -16.22
N VAL A 391 -23.97 6.93 -17.01
CA VAL A 391 -24.24 7.68 -18.25
C VAL A 391 -24.93 6.79 -19.29
N VAL A 392 -24.50 5.54 -19.47
CA VAL A 392 -25.17 4.59 -20.36
C VAL A 392 -26.59 4.28 -19.87
N ALA A 393 -26.79 4.07 -18.57
CA ALA A 393 -28.12 3.85 -17.99
C ALA A 393 -29.05 5.07 -18.15
N VAL A 394 -28.53 6.28 -17.91
CA VAL A 394 -29.27 7.54 -18.11
C VAL A 394 -29.60 7.78 -19.58
N VAL A 395 -28.66 7.53 -20.51
CA VAL A 395 -28.91 7.63 -21.95
C VAL A 395 -29.95 6.61 -22.40
N MET A 396 -29.90 5.36 -21.93
CA MET A 396 -30.94 4.36 -22.20
C MET A 396 -32.31 4.75 -21.62
N LEU A 397 -32.34 5.33 -20.42
CA LEU A 397 -33.59 5.84 -19.82
C LEU A 397 -34.19 6.98 -20.66
N ILE A 398 -33.37 7.96 -21.06
CA ILE A 398 -33.79 9.08 -21.93
C ILE A 398 -34.28 8.58 -23.30
N GLN A 399 -33.60 7.60 -23.91
CA GLN A 399 -34.04 6.98 -25.17
C GLN A 399 -35.34 6.18 -25.03
N THR A 400 -35.65 5.69 -23.83
CA THR A 400 -36.91 4.99 -23.55
C THR A 400 -38.05 5.97 -23.31
N ILE A 401 -37.80 7.08 -22.61
CA ILE A 401 -38.79 8.15 -22.36
C ILE A 401 -39.11 8.92 -23.66
N ASN A 402 -38.11 9.19 -24.51
CA ASN A 402 -38.31 9.86 -25.80
C ASN A 402 -38.95 8.96 -26.88
N LYS A 403 -39.46 7.77 -26.53
CA LYS A 403 -40.11 6.82 -27.44
C LYS A 403 -41.64 6.79 -27.35
N GLU A 404 -42.26 7.71 -26.61
CA GLU A 404 -43.71 7.91 -26.70
C GLU A 404 -44.08 8.74 -27.93
N GLU A 405 -44.41 8.06 -29.03
CA GLU A 405 -45.11 8.66 -30.17
C GLU A 405 -46.53 9.13 -29.77
N PRO A 406 -47.06 10.19 -30.41
CA PRO A 406 -48.24 10.89 -29.91
C PRO A 406 -49.55 10.11 -30.08
N LEU A 407 -50.40 10.23 -29.05
CA LEU A 407 -51.79 9.77 -28.98
C LEU A 407 -52.57 9.98 -30.28
N ARG A 408 -52.88 8.90 -31.00
CA ARG A 408 -53.91 8.89 -32.05
C ARG A 408 -55.28 8.59 -31.44
N VAL A 409 -56.14 9.60 -31.42
CA VAL A 409 -57.58 9.44 -31.14
C VAL A 409 -58.27 8.88 -32.39
N GLY A 410 -59.05 7.79 -32.24
CA GLY A 410 -59.72 7.11 -33.37
C GLY A 410 -60.77 6.06 -32.96
N THR A 411 -61.99 6.53 -32.69
CA THR A 411 -63.31 5.86 -32.54
C THR A 411 -63.57 4.40 -33.02
N ARG A 412 -64.31 3.66 -32.15
CA ARG A 412 -65.38 2.63 -32.40
C ARG A 412 -65.02 1.33 -33.16
N ASP A 413 -65.65 0.16 -32.94
CA ASP A 413 -66.92 -0.24 -32.28
C ASP A 413 -66.88 -1.74 -31.83
N ARG A 414 -67.64 -2.15 -30.79
CA ARG A 414 -68.21 -3.53 -30.49
C ARG A 414 -67.22 -4.73 -30.40
N ALA A 415 -67.45 -5.90 -29.77
CA ALA A 415 -68.47 -6.55 -28.90
C ALA A 415 -67.88 -7.96 -28.52
N ASP A 416 -68.26 -8.78 -27.51
CA ASP A 416 -69.11 -8.70 -26.30
C ASP A 416 -68.78 -9.93 -25.38
N HIS A 417 -69.51 -10.13 -24.25
CA HIS A 417 -69.50 -11.30 -23.32
C HIS A 417 -68.31 -11.42 -22.31
N ALA A 418 -68.49 -11.41 -20.97
CA ALA A 418 -69.24 -12.28 -20.03
C ALA A 418 -68.45 -13.57 -19.64
N SER A 419 -68.41 -14.09 -18.39
CA SER A 419 -69.04 -13.73 -17.09
C SER A 419 -68.48 -14.58 -15.93
N GLY A 420 -68.66 -14.13 -14.68
CA GLY A 420 -68.60 -14.94 -13.43
C GLY A 420 -67.36 -14.69 -12.55
N SER A 421 -67.39 -14.19 -11.30
CA SER A 421 -68.28 -14.28 -10.12
C SER A 421 -67.79 -15.29 -9.06
N ASP A 422 -67.40 -14.73 -7.90
CA ASP A 422 -67.69 -15.21 -6.53
C ASP A 422 -66.94 -16.46 -6.01
N SER A 423 -66.68 -16.66 -4.70
CA SER A 423 -66.95 -15.87 -3.47
C SER A 423 -65.94 -16.22 -2.34
N GLU A 424 -65.94 -15.38 -1.28
CA GLU A 424 -65.79 -15.67 0.18
C GLU A 424 -64.78 -16.74 0.68
N ALA A 425 -63.84 -16.48 1.61
CA ALA A 425 -63.86 -15.81 2.92
C ALA A 425 -64.51 -16.60 4.08
N GLU A 426 -63.68 -17.22 4.93
CA GLU A 426 -63.77 -17.36 6.41
C GLU A 426 -62.59 -18.28 6.85
N SER A 427 -61.63 -17.85 7.67
CA SER A 427 -61.63 -17.53 9.12
C SER A 427 -61.52 -18.76 10.05
N LEU A 428 -60.48 -18.80 10.90
CA LEU A 428 -60.52 -19.01 12.38
C LEU A 428 -59.18 -19.52 12.99
N VAL A 429 -58.67 -18.74 13.95
CA VAL A 429 -58.13 -19.16 15.26
C VAL A 429 -56.90 -20.08 15.35
N HIS A 430 -55.74 -19.43 15.46
CA HIS A 430 -54.82 -19.43 16.62
C HIS A 430 -54.81 -20.64 17.59
N ARG A 431 -53.62 -21.23 17.82
CA ARG A 431 -53.26 -21.88 19.09
C ARG A 431 -51.77 -21.70 19.41
N SER A 432 -51.47 -21.50 20.68
CA SER A 432 -50.16 -21.18 21.27
C SER A 432 -49.58 -22.34 22.11
N GLY A 433 -48.28 -22.22 22.45
CA GLY A 433 -47.48 -23.14 23.28
C GLY A 433 -46.20 -23.54 22.54
N ASP A 434 -45.00 -23.10 22.96
CA ASP A 434 -44.18 -23.70 24.05
C ASP A 434 -43.61 -25.09 23.65
N LYS A 435 -42.34 -25.45 23.84
CA LYS A 435 -41.11 -24.79 24.36
C LYS A 435 -39.93 -25.78 24.19
N GLU A 436 -38.69 -25.31 24.03
CA GLU A 436 -37.42 -26.05 24.30
C GLU A 436 -37.18 -27.38 23.52
N ASP A 437 -35.98 -27.76 23.07
CA ASP A 437 -34.60 -27.34 23.38
C ASP A 437 -33.86 -26.64 22.22
#